data_AF-A0A094JLN6-F1
#
_entry.id   AF-A0A094JLN6-F1
#
_cell.length_a   1.000
_cell.length_b   1.000
_cell.length_c   1.000
_cell.angle_alpha   90.00
_cell.angle_beta   90.00
_cell.angle_gamma   90.00
#
_symmetry.space_group_name_H-M   'P 1'
#
loop_
_entity.id
_entity.type
_entity.pdbx_description
1 polymer ?
#
loop_
_entity_poly.entity_id
_entity_poly.type
_entity_poly.pdbx_seq_one_letter_code
_entity_poly.pdbx_strand_id
1 'polypeptide(L)'
;MPFLFLLLLFLVPAMEVSLMMRVSEVIGGWNTLALVILTAVVGVSLVRSQGIVTLMSVQRKLAYGEVPGQEIVEGMMLALAGVLLLIPGFMTDLIGLLMLTPFTRAPIAKLVLKRLQLQVVTSRFGQGNNPFSQGPFQGDFSRPRQDDDVIDGEYERKPDEVSPEARLKDDKATDDEQQPPKS
;
A
#
# COMPACT_ATOMS: atom_id res chain seq x y z
N MET A 1 7.51 22.93 -21.67
CA MET A 1 8.88 22.41 -21.48
C MET A 1 9.09 20.94 -21.92
N PRO A 2 8.45 20.41 -22.99
CA PRO A 2 8.69 19.01 -23.40
C PRO A 2 10.05 18.80 -24.07
N PHE A 3 10.60 19.85 -24.68
CA PHE A 3 11.88 19.81 -25.39
C PHE A 3 13.07 19.50 -24.46
N LEU A 4 13.07 20.00 -23.23
CA LEU A 4 14.12 19.72 -22.24
C LEU A 4 14.17 18.23 -21.86
N PHE A 5 12.99 17.59 -21.72
CA PHE A 5 12.90 16.17 -21.42
C PHE A 5 13.42 15.31 -22.58
N LEU A 6 13.04 15.64 -23.81
CA LEU A 6 13.55 14.96 -25.00
C LEU A 6 15.07 15.12 -25.16
N LEU A 7 15.60 16.32 -24.87
CA LEU A 7 17.04 16.57 -24.88
C LEU A 7 17.75 15.68 -23.85
N LEU A 8 17.27 15.62 -22.62
CA LEU A 8 17.87 14.78 -21.56
C LEU A 8 17.82 13.30 -21.94
N LEU A 9 16.70 12.83 -22.48
CA LEU A 9 16.50 11.44 -22.91
C LEU A 9 17.50 11.00 -23.98
N PHE A 10 17.94 11.91 -24.86
CA PHE A 10 18.94 11.60 -25.88
C PHE A 10 20.39 11.84 -25.39
N LEU A 11 20.60 12.90 -24.63
CA LEU A 11 21.93 13.31 -24.19
C LEU A 11 22.52 12.35 -23.15
N VAL A 12 21.71 11.83 -22.23
CA VAL A 12 22.16 10.89 -21.20
C VAL A 12 22.71 9.59 -21.80
N PRO A 13 21.98 8.85 -22.67
CA PRO A 13 22.52 7.67 -23.33
C PRO A 13 23.73 7.96 -24.22
N ALA A 14 23.76 9.11 -24.92
CA ALA A 14 24.91 9.48 -25.75
C ALA A 14 26.19 9.67 -24.92
N MET A 15 26.06 10.28 -23.73
CA MET A 15 27.16 10.43 -22.78
C MET A 15 27.62 9.07 -22.24
N GLU A 16 26.71 8.15 -21.96
CA GLU A 16 27.03 6.80 -21.47
C GLU A 16 27.82 5.99 -22.49
N VAL A 17 27.38 5.98 -23.75
CA VAL A 17 28.09 5.27 -24.83
C VAL A 17 29.49 5.86 -25.03
N SER A 18 29.61 7.20 -24.96
CA SER A 18 30.91 7.88 -25.08
C SER A 18 31.85 7.54 -23.91
N LEU A 19 31.31 7.43 -22.69
CA LEU A 19 32.10 7.05 -21.52
C LEU A 19 32.57 5.60 -21.60
N MET A 20 31.69 4.69 -22.02
CA MET A 20 32.03 3.28 -22.24
C MET A 20 33.14 3.11 -23.27
N MET A 21 33.12 3.88 -24.36
CA MET A 21 34.20 3.90 -25.34
C MET A 21 35.54 4.26 -24.68
N ARG A 22 35.59 5.36 -23.91
CA ARG A 22 36.82 5.77 -23.21
C ARG A 22 37.31 4.73 -22.20
N VAL A 23 36.40 4.13 -21.43
CA VAL A 23 36.76 3.08 -20.47
C VAL A 23 37.29 1.85 -21.19
N SER A 24 36.69 1.48 -22.33
CA SER A 24 37.11 0.35 -23.16
C SER A 24 38.49 0.54 -23.78
N GLU A 25 38.89 1.78 -24.08
CA GLU A 25 40.22 2.12 -24.57
C GLU A 25 41.28 1.99 -23.47
N VAL A 26 40.94 2.31 -22.21
CA VAL A 26 41.88 2.29 -21.08
C VAL A 26 42.02 0.90 -20.46
N ILE A 27 40.90 0.21 -20.21
CA ILE A 27 40.86 -1.06 -19.47
C ILE A 27 40.82 -2.26 -20.43
N GLY A 28 40.46 -2.04 -21.69
CA GLY A 28 40.24 -3.06 -22.71
C GLY A 28 38.77 -3.46 -22.83
N GLY A 29 38.30 -3.72 -24.05
CA GLY A 29 36.90 -4.03 -24.33
C GLY A 29 36.39 -5.28 -23.59
N TRP A 30 37.20 -6.34 -23.49
CA TRP A 30 36.80 -7.56 -22.80
C TRP A 30 36.63 -7.38 -21.29
N ASN A 31 37.54 -6.63 -20.66
CA ASN A 31 37.44 -6.29 -19.23
C ASN A 31 36.26 -5.35 -18.96
N THR A 32 36.00 -4.41 -19.85
CA THR A 32 34.85 -3.49 -19.75
C THR A 32 33.54 -4.28 -19.84
N LEU A 33 33.44 -5.22 -20.79
CA LEU A 33 32.28 -6.11 -20.90
C LEU A 33 32.10 -6.97 -19.65
N ALA A 34 33.19 -7.54 -19.12
CA ALA A 34 33.14 -8.32 -17.88
C ALA A 34 32.66 -7.49 -16.68
N LEU A 35 33.11 -6.23 -16.57
CA LEU A 35 32.66 -5.30 -15.53
C LEU A 35 31.16 -4.99 -15.67
N VAL A 36 30.67 -4.72 -16.89
CA VAL A 36 29.23 -4.47 -17.14
C VAL A 36 28.38 -5.67 -16.79
N ILE A 37 28.83 -6.88 -17.16
CA ILE A 37 28.12 -8.11 -16.78
C ILE A 37 28.14 -8.27 -15.25
N LEU A 38 29.26 -7.99 -14.60
CA LEU A 38 29.38 -8.08 -13.15
C LEU A 38 28.43 -7.10 -12.45
N THR A 39 28.38 -5.83 -12.88
CA THR A 39 27.47 -4.82 -12.31
C THR A 39 26.02 -5.21 -12.51
N ALA A 40 25.66 -5.71 -13.70
CA ALA A 40 24.31 -6.20 -13.98
C ALA A 40 23.92 -7.38 -13.08
N VAL A 41 24.81 -8.37 -12.91
CA VAL A 41 24.56 -9.53 -12.02
C VAL A 41 24.38 -9.08 -10.57
N VAL A 42 25.24 -8.18 -10.08
CA VAL A 42 25.15 -7.65 -8.72
C VAL A 42 23.84 -6.86 -8.55
N GLY A 43 23.50 -5.98 -9.49
CA GLY A 43 22.28 -5.19 -9.47
C GLY A 43 21.03 -6.05 -9.46
N VAL A 44 20.93 -7.04 -10.36
CA VAL A 44 19.79 -7.97 -10.42
C VAL A 44 19.69 -8.80 -9.13
N SER A 45 20.82 -9.26 -8.58
CA SER A 45 20.84 -10.01 -7.32
C SER A 45 20.31 -9.17 -6.14
N LEU A 46 20.69 -7.90 -6.07
CA LEU A 46 20.20 -6.96 -5.06
C LEU A 46 18.71 -6.63 -5.24
N VAL A 47 18.24 -6.38 -6.47
CA VAL A 47 16.81 -6.17 -6.75
C VAL A 47 16.00 -7.41 -6.37
N ARG A 48 16.49 -8.62 -6.71
CA ARG A 48 15.80 -9.88 -6.38
C ARG A 48 15.71 -10.08 -4.86
N SER A 49 16.83 -9.94 -4.16
CA SER A 49 16.88 -10.16 -2.70
C SER A 49 16.03 -9.14 -1.94
N GLN A 50 16.16 -7.85 -2.24
CA GLN A 50 15.38 -6.80 -1.58
C GLN A 50 13.90 -6.80 -2.00
N GLY A 51 13.61 -7.18 -3.23
CA GLY A 51 12.25 -7.21 -3.78
C GLY A 51 11.38 -8.25 -3.08
N ILE A 52 11.93 -9.44 -2.85
CA ILE A 52 11.24 -10.51 -2.11
C ILE A 52 10.95 -10.07 -0.68
N VAL A 53 11.93 -9.49 0.02
CA VAL A 53 11.76 -9.01 1.41
C VAL A 53 10.70 -7.92 1.49
N THR A 54 10.70 -6.97 0.55
CA THR A 54 9.73 -5.88 0.48
C THR A 54 8.32 -6.43 0.24
N LEU A 55 8.17 -7.36 -0.70
CA LEU A 55 6.88 -7.98 -1.01
C LEU A 55 6.32 -8.79 0.17
N MET A 56 7.16 -9.55 0.86
CA MET A 56 6.77 -10.27 2.08
C MET A 56 6.30 -9.31 3.18
N SER A 57 6.95 -8.15 3.30
CA SER A 57 6.57 -7.11 4.27
C SER A 57 5.23 -6.47 3.93
N VAL A 58 4.98 -6.18 2.64
CA VAL A 58 3.67 -5.72 2.14
C VAL A 58 2.59 -6.73 2.47
N GLN A 59 2.78 -8.01 2.12
CA GLN A 59 1.81 -9.07 2.38
C GLN A 59 1.51 -9.22 3.87
N ARG A 60 2.55 -9.16 4.71
CA ARG A 60 2.40 -9.24 6.17
C ARG A 60 1.55 -8.09 6.72
N LYS A 61 1.85 -6.84 6.33
CA LYS A 61 1.09 -5.66 6.80
C LYS A 61 -0.36 -5.66 6.34
N LEU A 62 -0.61 -6.06 5.10
CA LEU A 62 -1.98 -6.23 4.58
C LEU A 62 -2.74 -7.31 5.36
N ALA A 63 -2.09 -8.40 5.74
CA ALA A 63 -2.71 -9.46 6.56
C ALA A 63 -3.11 -8.97 7.97
N TYR A 64 -2.43 -7.95 8.50
CA TYR A 64 -2.77 -7.30 9.78
C TYR A 64 -3.76 -6.14 9.61
N GLY A 65 -4.25 -5.85 8.39
CA GLY A 65 -5.12 -4.71 8.13
C GLY A 65 -4.42 -3.35 8.17
N GLU A 66 -3.08 -3.33 8.18
CA GLU A 66 -2.28 -2.11 8.13
C GLU A 66 -1.99 -1.68 6.67
N VAL A 67 -1.92 -0.37 6.43
CA VAL A 67 -1.58 0.17 5.10
C VAL A 67 -0.05 0.18 4.91
N PRO A 68 0.53 -0.60 3.97
CA PRO A 68 1.98 -0.73 3.77
C PRO A 68 2.55 0.39 2.89
N GLY A 69 2.26 1.66 3.21
CA GLY A 69 2.63 2.79 2.36
C GLY A 69 4.14 2.92 2.13
N GLN A 70 4.95 2.67 3.16
CA GLN A 70 6.41 2.74 3.06
C GLN A 70 6.97 1.63 2.16
N GLU A 71 6.52 0.40 2.36
CA GLU A 71 7.01 -0.76 1.59
C GLU A 71 6.62 -0.67 0.12
N ILE A 72 5.47 -0.07 -0.20
CA ILE A 72 5.08 0.20 -1.59
C ILE A 72 6.06 1.17 -2.26
N VAL A 73 6.37 2.30 -1.62
CA VAL A 73 7.32 3.29 -2.16
C VAL A 73 8.72 2.67 -2.31
N GLU A 74 9.14 1.88 -1.32
CA GLU A 74 10.39 1.13 -1.37
C GLU A 74 10.41 0.11 -2.52
N GLY A 75 9.30 -0.59 -2.78
CA GLY A 75 9.15 -1.50 -3.91
C GLY A 75 9.22 -0.78 -5.25
N MET A 76 8.58 0.40 -5.36
CA MET A 76 8.63 1.24 -6.56
C MET A 76 10.05 1.74 -6.85
N MET A 77 10.77 2.21 -5.83
CA MET A 77 12.17 2.61 -5.99
C MET A 77 13.03 1.44 -6.45
N LEU A 78 12.81 0.25 -5.90
CA LEU A 78 13.54 -0.95 -6.31
C LEU A 78 13.26 -1.32 -7.77
N ALA A 79 12.00 -1.23 -8.21
CA ALA A 79 11.60 -1.49 -9.59
C ALA A 79 12.22 -0.47 -10.56
N LEU A 80 12.18 0.82 -10.21
CA LEU A 80 12.81 1.88 -11.00
C LEU A 80 14.33 1.67 -11.10
N ALA A 81 14.99 1.32 -10.00
CA ALA A 81 16.42 0.99 -10.00
C ALA A 81 16.73 -0.23 -10.90
N GLY A 82 15.89 -1.27 -10.86
CA GLY A 82 16.04 -2.43 -11.73
C GLY A 82 15.85 -2.12 -13.22
N VAL A 83 14.88 -1.27 -13.57
CA VAL A 83 14.70 -0.79 -14.95
C VAL A 83 15.87 0.10 -15.39
N LEU A 84 16.42 0.88 -14.47
CA LEU A 84 17.58 1.73 -14.73
C LEU A 84 18.86 0.90 -15.00
N LEU A 85 19.03 -0.22 -14.29
CA LEU A 85 20.11 -1.22 -14.49
C LEU A 85 19.93 -2.06 -15.77
N LEU A 86 18.74 -2.09 -16.38
CA LEU A 86 18.48 -2.84 -17.61
C LEU A 86 19.12 -2.19 -18.85
N ILE A 87 19.31 -0.86 -18.81
CA ILE A 87 20.02 -0.11 -19.84
C ILE A 87 21.45 0.07 -19.32
N PRO A 88 22.43 -0.76 -19.75
CA PRO A 88 23.77 -0.70 -19.20
C PRO A 88 24.43 0.64 -19.54
N GLY A 89 24.56 1.51 -18.54
CA GLY A 89 25.33 2.75 -18.59
C GLY A 89 26.30 2.75 -17.42
N PHE A 90 27.55 3.15 -17.58
CA PHE A 90 28.56 3.02 -16.53
C PHE A 90 28.23 3.96 -15.35
N MET A 91 27.71 5.16 -15.66
CA MET A 91 27.24 6.11 -14.64
C MET A 91 25.85 5.71 -14.13
N THR A 92 24.97 5.29 -15.04
CA THR A 92 23.60 4.87 -14.73
C THR A 92 23.56 3.62 -13.84
N ASP A 93 24.47 2.66 -14.03
CA ASP A 93 24.69 1.50 -13.17
C ASP A 93 25.21 1.93 -11.80
N LEU A 94 26.16 2.87 -11.74
CA LEU A 94 26.66 3.39 -10.46
C LEU A 94 25.53 4.04 -9.66
N ILE A 95 24.74 4.90 -10.30
CA ILE A 95 23.60 5.59 -9.69
C ILE A 95 22.52 4.57 -9.31
N GLY A 96 22.23 3.61 -10.19
CA GLY A 96 21.28 2.52 -9.93
C GLY A 96 21.67 1.69 -8.73
N LEU A 97 22.95 1.28 -8.64
CA LEU A 97 23.49 0.50 -7.52
C LEU A 97 23.53 1.30 -6.21
N LEU A 98 23.83 2.61 -6.30
CA LEU A 98 23.89 3.53 -5.16
C LEU A 98 22.48 3.84 -4.63
N MET A 99 21.48 3.89 -5.50
CA MET A 99 20.05 3.96 -5.14
C MET A 99 19.54 2.63 -4.55
N LEU A 100 20.14 1.51 -4.96
CA LEU A 100 19.80 0.16 -4.50
C LEU A 100 20.41 -0.18 -3.14
N THR A 101 21.42 0.55 -2.67
CA THR A 101 22.08 0.26 -1.39
C THR A 101 21.22 0.78 -0.22
N PRO A 102 21.01 -0.01 0.85
CA PRO A 102 20.20 0.38 2.00
C PRO A 102 20.68 1.65 2.72
N PHE A 103 21.92 2.07 2.48
CA PHE A 103 22.52 3.28 3.03
C PHE A 103 21.86 4.58 2.51
N THR A 104 21.30 4.57 1.29
CA THR A 104 20.56 5.72 0.74
C THR A 104 19.07 5.67 1.02
N ARG A 105 18.49 4.49 1.29
CA ARG A 105 17.05 4.31 1.57
C ARG A 105 16.57 5.08 2.81
N ALA A 106 17.26 4.93 3.94
CA ALA A 106 16.85 5.56 5.20
C ALA A 106 16.82 7.10 5.17
N PRO A 107 17.84 7.82 4.64
CA PRO A 107 17.79 9.28 4.57
C PRO A 107 16.79 9.79 3.52
N ILE A 108 16.66 9.12 2.36
CA ILE A 108 15.72 9.53 1.30
C ILE A 108 14.27 9.30 1.74
N ALA A 109 13.96 8.15 2.35
CA ALA A 109 12.63 7.88 2.91
C ALA A 109 12.25 8.91 3.98
N LYS A 110 13.19 9.28 4.88
CA LYS A 110 12.98 10.35 5.87
C LYS A 110 12.75 11.72 5.23
N LEU A 111 13.48 12.06 4.16
CA LEU A 111 13.30 13.32 3.43
C LEU A 111 11.94 13.39 2.70
N VAL A 112 11.53 12.29 2.07
CA VAL A 112 10.23 12.18 1.39
C VAL A 112 9.08 12.24 2.40
N LEU A 113 9.16 11.51 3.53
CA LEU A 113 8.17 11.62 4.60
C LEU A 113 8.11 13.05 5.17
N LYS A 114 9.25 13.72 5.37
CA LYS A 114 9.28 15.11 5.85
C LYS A 114 8.62 16.07 4.86
N ARG A 115 8.80 15.87 3.55
CA ARG A 115 8.17 16.70 2.50
C ARG A 115 6.67 16.41 2.35
N LEU A 116 6.25 15.15 2.48
CA LEU A 116 4.85 14.75 2.48
C LEU A 116 4.11 15.20 3.73
N GLN A 117 4.75 15.12 4.92
CA GLN A 117 4.22 15.69 6.15
C GLN A 117 4.10 17.22 6.08
N LEU A 118 5.04 17.91 5.43
CA LEU A 118 4.91 19.36 5.22
C LEU A 118 3.74 19.72 4.30
N GLN A 119 3.35 18.84 3.36
CA GLN A 119 2.21 19.07 2.47
C GLN A 119 0.87 18.62 3.08
N VAL A 120 0.87 17.64 4.00
CA VAL A 120 -0.32 17.21 4.76
C VAL A 120 -0.58 18.07 6.00
N VAL A 121 0.46 18.68 6.59
CA VAL A 121 0.33 19.59 7.74
C VAL A 121 -0.02 21.03 7.31
N THR A 122 0.23 21.41 6.06
CA THR A 122 -0.21 22.73 5.54
C THR A 122 -1.68 22.75 5.09
N SER A 123 -2.38 21.60 5.09
CA SER A 123 -3.84 21.56 4.97
C SER A 123 -4.58 21.42 6.31
N ARG A 124 -3.88 21.60 7.45
CA ARG A 124 -4.48 21.60 8.80
C ARG A 124 -3.97 22.70 9.73
N PHE A 125 -3.55 23.84 9.17
CA PHE A 125 -3.27 25.06 9.95
C PHE A 125 -3.83 26.28 9.23
N GLY A 126 -5.14 26.44 9.32
CA GLY A 126 -5.86 27.62 8.83
C GLY A 126 -7.31 27.58 9.30
N GLN A 127 -7.61 28.41 10.31
CA GLN A 127 -8.97 28.74 10.76
C GLN A 127 -9.62 27.80 11.79
N GLY A 128 -8.90 27.55 12.90
CA GLY A 128 -9.56 27.44 14.20
C GLY A 128 -10.06 28.83 14.64
N ASN A 129 -11.22 29.25 14.12
CA ASN A 129 -11.93 30.43 14.61
C ASN A 129 -12.94 29.97 15.66
N ASN A 130 -12.51 29.93 16.92
CA ASN A 130 -13.37 29.67 18.07
C ASN A 130 -13.59 31.00 18.80
N PRO A 131 -14.66 31.77 18.52
CA PRO A 131 -14.88 33.07 19.16
C PRO A 131 -16.07 33.01 20.14
N PHE A 132 -16.25 31.94 20.92
CA PHE A 132 -17.34 31.91 21.90
C PHE A 132 -16.99 31.12 23.17
N SER A 133 -15.95 31.58 23.85
CA SER A 133 -15.71 31.30 25.26
C SER A 133 -15.69 32.61 26.04
N GLN A 134 -16.88 33.17 26.32
CA GLN A 134 -17.09 34.19 27.36
C GLN A 134 -18.58 34.51 27.57
N GLY A 135 -19.09 34.33 28.80
CA GLY A 135 -20.30 35.00 29.32
C GLY A 135 -21.38 34.10 29.93
N PRO A 136 -21.76 34.30 31.22
CA PRO A 136 -22.84 33.57 31.90
C PRO A 136 -24.20 34.27 31.70
N PHE A 137 -25.30 33.53 31.86
CA PHE A 137 -26.75 33.91 31.90
C PHE A 137 -27.64 33.34 30.77
N GLN A 138 -28.42 32.33 31.18
CA GLN A 138 -29.90 32.21 31.12
C GLN A 138 -30.64 32.26 29.75
N GLY A 139 -31.41 31.20 29.47
CA GLY A 139 -32.56 31.27 28.56
C GLY A 139 -33.00 29.92 27.98
N ASP A 140 -34.08 29.37 28.54
CA ASP A 140 -34.87 28.25 28.02
C ASP A 140 -35.49 28.59 26.65
N PHE A 141 -35.24 27.77 25.63
CA PHE A 141 -36.07 27.73 24.41
C PHE A 141 -36.14 26.31 23.83
N SER A 142 -37.21 25.62 24.18
CA SER A 142 -37.77 24.51 23.41
C SER A 142 -38.18 24.96 22.00
N ARG A 143 -37.80 24.21 20.94
CA ARG A 143 -38.56 23.97 19.68
C ARG A 143 -37.78 23.04 18.71
N PRO A 144 -38.44 22.43 17.71
CA PRO A 144 -38.42 20.98 17.49
C PRO A 144 -37.54 20.52 16.32
N ARG A 145 -37.36 19.19 16.30
CA ARG A 145 -36.87 18.32 15.20
C ARG A 145 -37.06 18.88 13.79
N GLN A 146 -35.98 18.81 13.02
CA GLN A 146 -36.06 18.62 11.57
C GLN A 146 -34.96 17.63 11.17
N ASP A 147 -35.39 16.61 10.43
CA ASP A 147 -34.65 15.46 9.94
C ASP A 147 -33.40 15.83 9.13
N ASP A 148 -32.38 14.97 9.22
CA ASP A 148 -31.60 14.57 8.04
C ASP A 148 -30.93 13.21 8.29
N ASP A 149 -31.61 12.19 7.78
CA ASP A 149 -31.11 10.96 7.14
C ASP A 149 -30.18 10.01 7.92
N VAL A 150 -30.72 9.37 8.96
CA VAL A 150 -30.19 8.10 9.48
C VAL A 150 -31.05 6.96 8.92
N ILE A 151 -30.45 6.15 8.03
CA ILE A 151 -31.09 4.96 7.47
C ILE A 151 -30.97 3.81 8.47
N ASP A 152 -32.05 3.55 9.22
CA ASP A 152 -32.17 2.37 10.07
C ASP A 152 -32.69 1.17 9.25
N GLY A 153 -31.87 0.12 9.14
CA GLY A 153 -32.25 -1.12 8.48
C GLY A 153 -32.94 -2.08 9.45
N GLU A 154 -34.22 -2.38 9.22
CA GLU A 154 -34.89 -3.49 9.91
C GLU A 154 -34.42 -4.84 9.33
N TYR A 155 -34.14 -5.80 10.22
CA TYR A 155 -33.89 -7.19 9.83
C TYR A 155 -35.03 -8.08 10.35
N GLU A 156 -35.57 -8.93 9.49
CA GLU A 156 -36.53 -9.95 9.87
C GLU A 156 -35.82 -11.30 9.91
N ARG A 157 -35.82 -11.96 11.07
CA ARG A 157 -35.36 -13.36 11.14
C ARG A 157 -36.46 -14.24 10.58
N LYS A 158 -36.22 -14.82 9.41
CA LYS A 158 -37.04 -15.92 8.91
C LYS A 158 -36.94 -17.09 9.91
N PRO A 159 -38.06 -17.56 10.47
CA PRO A 159 -38.03 -18.77 11.29
C PRO A 159 -37.65 -19.94 10.38
N ASP A 160 -36.74 -20.78 10.87
CA ASP A 160 -36.35 -22.00 10.18
C ASP A 160 -37.62 -22.85 9.95
N GLU A 161 -37.88 -23.14 8.67
CA GLU A 161 -39.03 -23.94 8.25
C GLU A 161 -38.89 -25.33 8.89
N VAL A 162 -39.71 -25.59 9.91
CA VAL A 162 -39.71 -26.86 10.62
C VAL A 162 -40.08 -27.96 9.64
N SER A 163 -39.10 -28.80 9.29
CA SER A 163 -39.27 -29.95 8.41
C SER A 163 -40.51 -30.77 8.84
N PRO A 164 -41.41 -31.14 7.90
CA PRO A 164 -42.66 -31.85 8.19
C PRO A 164 -42.49 -33.20 8.92
N GLU A 165 -41.27 -33.73 8.99
CA GLU A 165 -40.97 -35.03 9.61
C GLU A 165 -41.17 -35.07 11.13
N ALA A 166 -41.22 -33.92 11.81
CA ALA A 166 -41.43 -33.86 13.26
C ALA A 166 -42.90 -34.11 13.67
N ARG A 167 -43.88 -33.85 12.79
CA ARG A 167 -45.31 -33.99 13.13
C ARG A 167 -45.84 -35.43 13.12
N LEU A 168 -45.14 -36.36 12.47
CA LEU A 168 -45.63 -37.74 12.31
C LEU A 168 -45.28 -38.67 13.49
N LYS A 169 -44.47 -38.22 14.45
CA LYS A 169 -44.08 -39.05 15.61
C LYS A 169 -44.98 -38.85 16.84
N ASP A 170 -45.65 -37.71 16.96
CA ASP A 170 -46.45 -37.39 18.16
C ASP A 170 -47.88 -37.97 18.10
N ASP A 171 -48.44 -38.17 16.90
CA ASP A 171 -49.81 -38.69 16.75
C ASP A 171 -49.93 -40.19 17.05
N LYS A 172 -48.83 -40.95 17.17
CA LYS A 172 -48.86 -42.39 17.50
C LYS A 172 -48.72 -42.72 18.97
N ALA A 173 -48.51 -41.74 19.85
CA ALA A 173 -48.24 -41.99 21.28
C ALA A 173 -49.46 -41.79 22.19
N THR A 174 -50.63 -41.40 21.65
CA THR A 174 -51.75 -40.92 22.48
C THR A 174 -52.95 -41.89 22.56
N ASP A 175 -52.97 -42.99 21.80
CA ASP A 175 -54.16 -43.88 21.74
C ASP A 175 -54.13 -45.11 22.69
N ASP A 176 -53.05 -45.36 23.45
CA ASP A 176 -52.92 -46.59 24.25
C ASP A 176 -53.21 -46.46 25.76
N GLU A 177 -53.67 -45.30 26.27
CA GLU A 177 -53.81 -45.11 27.73
C GLU A 177 -55.17 -44.59 28.21
N GLN A 178 -56.26 -45.13 27.68
CA GLN A 178 -57.60 -45.02 28.29
C GLN A 178 -58.33 -46.37 28.35
N GLN A 179 -57.98 -47.19 29.34
CA GLN A 179 -58.91 -48.17 29.92
C GLN A 179 -59.15 -47.84 31.39
N PRO A 180 -60.39 -47.49 31.79
CA PRO A 180 -60.69 -47.11 33.17
C PRO A 180 -60.74 -48.33 34.13
N PRO A 181 -60.60 -48.09 35.45
CA PRO A 181 -60.53 -49.14 36.47
C PRO A 181 -61.88 -49.85 36.75
N LYS A 182 -61.74 -51.06 37.30
CA LYS A 182 -62.70 -52.15 37.54
C LYS A 182 -63.94 -51.82 38.38
N SER A 183 -65.00 -52.60 38.16
CA SER A 183 -65.95 -53.09 39.18
C SER A 183 -66.31 -54.54 38.90
#